data_AF-A0A8T8X0F4-F1
#
_entry.id   AF-A0A8T8X0F4-F1
#
_cell.length_a   1.000
_cell.length_b   1.000
_cell.length_c   1.000
_cell.angle_alpha   90.00
_cell.angle_beta   90.00
_cell.angle_gamma   90.00
#
_symmetry.space_group_name_H-M   'P 1'
#
loop_
_entity.id
_entity.type
_entity.pdbx_description
1 polymer ?
#
loop_
_entity_poly.entity_id
_entity_poly.type
_entity_poly.pdbx_seq_one_letter_code
_entity_poly.pdbx_strand_id
1 'polypeptide(L)'
;MFDLVLPPQHLRTIKLTDGHEITATETELLDPQRTVYRLQIAPDPDRDKLPTTATSVIVKQEKDAWEDEFENEETAYHRLEKLQGEVIPYFYSRGYFNGRPALILSDVDGTSLKDLAVNNIETCEDLLKALLEEAFSKLSEYGTIYRDQKLDNFLLCYDQECGKSKVMVVDLEQVEFPQKVRP
;
A
#
# COMPACT_ATOMS: atom_id res chain seq x y z
N MET A 1 -3.45 32.76 14.00
CA MET A 1 -4.34 32.68 12.84
C MET A 1 -3.45 32.39 11.65
N PHE A 2 -3.17 31.11 11.41
CA PHE A 2 -2.43 30.66 10.24
C PHE A 2 -3.50 30.26 9.24
N ASP A 3 -3.68 31.06 8.19
CA ASP A 3 -4.49 30.66 7.05
C ASP A 3 -3.80 29.45 6.41
N LEU A 4 -4.36 28.27 6.69
CA LEU A 4 -4.11 27.06 5.93
C LEU A 4 -4.68 27.29 4.53
N VAL A 5 -3.89 27.94 3.69
CA VAL A 5 -4.19 28.01 2.25
C VAL A 5 -4.19 26.58 1.75
N LEU A 6 -5.40 26.02 1.60
CA LEU A 6 -5.62 24.73 0.99
C LEU A 6 -4.89 24.71 -0.37
N PRO A 7 -4.14 23.64 -0.68
CA PRO A 7 -3.41 23.57 -1.93
C PRO A 7 -4.36 23.77 -3.12
N PRO A 8 -3.93 24.45 -4.21
CA PRO A 8 -4.72 24.69 -5.41
C PRO A 8 -5.49 23.47 -5.90
N GLN A 9 -6.67 23.69 -6.50
CA GLN A 9 -7.64 22.66 -6.93
C GLN A 9 -7.08 21.53 -7.82
N HIS A 10 -5.89 21.72 -8.43
CA HIS A 10 -5.20 20.70 -9.23
C HIS A 10 -4.36 19.69 -8.44
N LEU A 11 -4.18 19.87 -7.13
CA LEU A 11 -3.33 19.02 -6.28
C LEU A 11 -4.07 17.83 -5.65
N ARG A 12 -5.30 17.56 -6.06
CA ARG A 12 -6.18 16.55 -5.45
C ARG A 12 -6.69 15.50 -6.43
N THR A 13 -6.29 15.58 -7.69
CA THR A 13 -6.83 14.68 -8.71
C THR A 13 -5.81 13.59 -9.03
N ILE A 14 -6.23 12.34 -8.88
CA ILE A 14 -5.52 11.18 -9.40
C ILE A 14 -6.03 10.96 -10.82
N LYS A 15 -5.13 10.90 -11.81
CA LYS A 15 -5.48 10.51 -13.17
C LYS A 15 -5.09 9.06 -13.39
N LEU A 16 -6.07 8.18 -13.59
CA LEU A 16 -5.80 6.78 -13.90
C LEU A 16 -5.31 6.63 -15.35
N THR A 17 -4.63 5.53 -15.65
CA THR A 17 -4.09 5.23 -16.99
C THR A 17 -5.17 5.08 -18.07
N ASP A 18 -6.42 4.81 -17.69
CA ASP A 18 -7.57 4.73 -18.60
C ASP A 18 -8.25 6.09 -18.85
N GLY A 19 -7.74 7.16 -18.24
CA GLY A 19 -8.25 8.52 -18.39
C GLY A 19 -9.30 8.93 -17.34
N HIS A 20 -9.74 8.03 -16.45
CA HIS A 20 -10.63 8.42 -15.35
C HIS A 20 -9.89 9.27 -14.32
N GLU A 21 -10.58 10.23 -13.74
CA GLU A 21 -10.05 11.12 -12.73
C GLU A 21 -10.76 10.90 -11.40
N ILE A 22 -10.00 10.61 -10.35
CA ILE A 22 -10.52 10.51 -8.99
C ILE A 22 -10.17 11.80 -8.27
N THR A 23 -11.20 12.48 -7.74
CA THR A 23 -11.02 13.70 -6.97
C THR A 23 -10.93 13.37 -5.49
N ALA A 24 -9.81 13.70 -4.87
CA ALA A 24 -9.62 13.62 -3.44
C ALA A 24 -10.27 14.80 -2.73
N THR A 25 -10.99 14.50 -1.65
CA THR A 25 -11.55 15.51 -0.75
C THR A 25 -10.49 16.04 0.19
N GLU A 26 -9.58 15.17 0.63
CA GLU A 26 -8.47 15.47 1.54
C GLU A 26 -7.21 14.69 1.11
N THR A 27 -6.05 15.25 1.45
CA THR A 27 -4.75 14.66 1.14
C THR A 27 -3.84 14.79 2.34
N GLU A 28 -3.33 13.66 2.80
CA GLU A 28 -2.37 13.54 3.89
C GLU A 28 -1.07 12.98 3.32
N LEU A 29 0.06 13.63 3.63
CA LEU A 29 1.39 13.11 3.29
C LEU A 29 1.86 12.21 4.44
N LEU A 30 1.90 10.89 4.19
CA LEU A 30 2.28 9.90 5.21
C LEU A 30 3.78 9.81 5.39
N ASP A 31 4.53 9.84 4.28
CA ASP A 31 6.00 9.78 4.31
C ASP A 31 6.57 10.78 3.29
N PRO A 32 7.19 11.89 3.75
CA PRO A 32 7.78 12.90 2.88
C PRO A 32 9.03 12.40 2.13
N GLN A 33 9.72 11.37 2.61
CA GLN A 33 10.89 10.79 1.94
C GLN A 33 10.47 9.78 0.86
N ARG A 34 9.37 9.06 1.09
CA ARG A 34 8.88 8.02 0.18
C ARG A 34 7.78 8.50 -0.78
N THR A 35 7.35 9.76 -0.68
CA THR A 35 6.28 10.36 -1.50
C THR A 35 5.01 9.50 -1.50
N VAL A 36 4.61 9.09 -0.30
CA VAL A 36 3.40 8.28 -0.04
C VAL A 36 2.32 9.17 0.55
N TYR A 37 1.14 9.16 -0.07
CA TYR A 37 0.01 9.98 0.33
C TYR A 37 -1.20 9.10 0.63
N ARG A 38 -1.98 9.51 1.63
CA ARG A 38 -3.35 9.02 1.84
C ARG A 38 -4.32 10.05 1.31
N LEU A 39 -5.18 9.65 0.38
CA LEU A 39 -6.18 10.51 -0.23
C LEU A 39 -7.55 10.04 0.22
N GLN A 40 -8.30 10.90 0.89
CA GLN A 40 -9.73 10.69 1.10
C GLN A 40 -10.44 10.94 -0.21
N ILE A 41 -11.32 10.04 -0.62
CA ILE A 41 -12.01 10.10 -1.90
C ILE A 41 -13.52 10.19 -1.67
N ALA A 42 -14.19 10.97 -2.51
CA ALA A 42 -15.64 11.02 -2.47
C ALA A 42 -16.22 9.67 -2.94
N PRO A 43 -17.40 9.26 -2.43
CA PRO A 43 -18.15 8.17 -3.04
C PRO A 43 -18.47 8.56 -4.49
N ASP A 44 -17.89 7.84 -5.44
CA ASP A 44 -18.15 8.03 -6.87
C ASP A 44 -18.83 6.77 -7.40
N PRO A 45 -20.03 6.86 -7.99
CA PRO A 45 -20.70 5.70 -8.60
C PRO A 45 -20.01 5.19 -9.87
N ASP A 46 -19.15 5.97 -10.52
CA ASP A 46 -18.52 5.62 -11.80
C ASP A 46 -17.07 5.13 -11.66
N ARG A 47 -16.67 4.71 -10.44
CA ARG A 47 -15.31 4.20 -10.16
C ARG A 47 -15.20 2.70 -10.39
N ASP A 48 -15.13 2.25 -11.64
CA ASP A 48 -15.05 0.81 -11.96
C ASP A 48 -13.83 0.09 -11.34
N LYS A 49 -12.75 0.82 -11.05
CA LYS A 49 -11.50 0.27 -10.51
C LYS A 49 -11.35 0.34 -8.99
N LEU A 50 -12.21 1.08 -8.31
CA LEU A 50 -12.17 1.22 -6.86
C LEU A 50 -13.39 0.55 -6.24
N PRO A 51 -13.24 -0.16 -5.11
CA PRO A 51 -14.39 -0.68 -4.38
C PRO A 51 -15.35 0.46 -4.04
N THR A 52 -16.65 0.24 -4.20
CA THR A 52 -17.68 1.22 -3.82
C THR A 52 -17.67 1.55 -2.33
N THR A 53 -17.04 0.70 -1.51
CA THR A 53 -16.82 0.89 -0.08
C THR A 53 -15.55 1.68 0.25
N ALA A 54 -14.63 1.88 -0.69
CA ALA A 54 -13.38 2.60 -0.42
C ALA A 54 -13.68 4.09 -0.16
N THR A 55 -13.26 4.58 1.01
CA THR A 55 -13.35 6.01 1.36
C THR A 55 -12.00 6.71 1.26
N SER A 56 -10.92 5.94 1.19
CA SER A 56 -9.56 6.42 1.01
C SER A 56 -8.72 5.47 0.15
N VAL A 57 -7.64 5.99 -0.40
CA VAL A 57 -6.62 5.24 -1.15
C VAL A 57 -5.23 5.70 -0.74
N ILE A 58 -4.25 4.81 -0.92
CA ILE A 58 -2.83 5.13 -0.81
C ILE A 58 -2.28 5.40 -2.21
N VAL A 59 -1.54 6.49 -2.35
CA VAL A 59 -0.87 6.89 -3.58
C VAL A 59 0.62 6.92 -3.32
N LYS A 60 1.36 6.00 -3.92
CA LYS A 60 2.82 5.95 -3.86
C LYS A 60 3.38 6.50 -5.18
N GLN A 61 4.01 7.67 -5.13
CA GLN A 61 4.60 8.28 -6.32
C GLN A 61 5.98 7.70 -6.63
N GLU A 62 6.33 7.71 -7.92
CA GLU A 62 7.67 7.43 -8.40
C GLU A 62 8.66 8.50 -7.90
N LYS A 63 9.81 8.05 -7.37
CA LYS A 63 10.90 8.92 -6.91
C LYS A 63 11.85 9.19 -8.08
N ASP A 64 12.48 10.37 -8.09
CA ASP A 64 13.40 10.78 -9.17
C ASP A 64 14.61 9.83 -9.28
N ALA A 65 14.79 9.18 -10.44
CA ALA A 65 15.86 8.21 -10.75
C ALA A 65 15.72 6.83 -10.04
N TRP A 66 14.50 6.46 -9.66
CA TRP A 66 14.17 5.17 -9.01
C TRP A 66 13.09 4.42 -9.81
N GLU A 67 13.11 4.55 -11.13
CA GLU A 67 12.14 3.95 -12.05
C GLU A 67 12.13 2.41 -11.90
N ASP A 68 13.30 1.79 -11.73
CA ASP A 68 13.43 0.33 -11.59
C ASP A 68 12.69 -0.20 -10.35
N GLU A 69 12.73 0.52 -9.23
CA GLU A 69 12.04 0.14 -7.99
C GLU A 69 10.52 0.30 -8.12
N PHE A 70 10.08 1.37 -8.79
CA PHE A 70 8.67 1.60 -9.08
C PHE A 70 8.08 0.51 -9.99
N GLU A 71 8.78 0.18 -11.08
CA GLU A 71 8.36 -0.87 -12.01
C GLU A 71 8.45 -2.28 -11.39
N ASN A 72 9.43 -2.51 -10.50
CA ASN A 72 9.52 -3.77 -9.75
C ASN A 72 8.35 -3.93 -8.79
N GLU A 73 7.95 -2.86 -8.10
CA GLU A 73 6.79 -2.88 -7.21
C GLU A 73 5.48 -3.13 -7.97
N GLU A 74 5.27 -2.45 -9.10
CA GLU A 74 4.12 -2.71 -9.98
C GLU A 74 4.09 -4.17 -10.44
N THR A 75 5.25 -4.69 -10.88
CA THR A 75 5.41 -6.10 -11.27
C THR A 75 5.11 -7.05 -10.11
N ALA A 76 5.52 -6.70 -8.88
CA ALA A 76 5.29 -7.51 -7.69
C ALA A 76 3.79 -7.64 -7.40
N TYR A 77 3.04 -6.53 -7.43
CA TYR A 77 1.58 -6.56 -7.26
C TYR A 77 0.89 -7.43 -8.31
N HIS A 78 1.30 -7.34 -9.59
CA HIS A 78 0.75 -8.19 -10.64
C HIS A 78 1.07 -9.67 -10.44
N ARG A 79 2.29 -10.03 -10.03
CA ARG A 79 2.67 -11.43 -9.79
C ARG A 79 2.02 -12.01 -8.54
N LEU A 80 1.75 -11.16 -7.56
CA LEU A 80 1.16 -11.51 -6.28
C LEU A 80 -0.33 -11.19 -6.20
N GLU A 81 -1.01 -11.09 -7.35
CA GLU A 81 -2.45 -10.75 -7.44
C GLU A 81 -3.31 -11.58 -6.46
N LYS A 82 -2.99 -12.87 -6.32
CA LYS A 82 -3.71 -13.80 -5.43
C LYS A 82 -3.51 -13.55 -3.93
N LEU A 83 -2.48 -12.79 -3.55
CA LEU A 83 -2.20 -12.42 -2.17
C LEU A 83 -2.78 -11.05 -1.78
N GLN A 84 -3.32 -10.31 -2.74
CA GLN A 84 -3.89 -9.00 -2.50
C GLN A 84 -5.14 -9.08 -1.60
N GLY A 85 -5.21 -8.19 -0.62
CA GLY A 85 -6.24 -8.17 0.43
C GLY A 85 -5.99 -9.15 1.57
N GLU A 86 -5.13 -10.15 1.38
CA GLU A 86 -4.80 -11.14 2.40
C GLU A 86 -3.47 -10.82 3.07
N VAL A 87 -2.39 -10.73 2.28
CA VAL A 87 -1.02 -10.53 2.77
C VAL A 87 -0.42 -9.23 2.26
N ILE A 88 -0.89 -8.71 1.13
CA ILE A 88 -0.44 -7.42 0.57
C ILE A 88 -1.65 -6.54 0.24
N PRO A 89 -1.51 -5.21 0.16
CA PRO A 89 -2.60 -4.32 -0.26
C PRO A 89 -3.14 -4.69 -1.64
N TYR A 90 -4.38 -4.27 -1.94
CA TYR A 90 -4.86 -4.30 -3.31
C TYR A 90 -4.18 -3.23 -4.14
N PHE A 91 -3.59 -3.62 -5.26
CA PHE A 91 -3.26 -2.71 -6.34
C PHE A 91 -4.50 -2.46 -7.20
N TYR A 92 -4.96 -1.21 -7.25
CA TYR A 92 -6.11 -0.84 -8.06
C TYR A 92 -5.70 -0.46 -9.48
N SER A 93 -4.67 0.38 -9.63
CA SER A 93 -4.20 0.83 -10.94
C SER A 93 -2.89 1.60 -10.80
N ARG A 94 -2.16 1.70 -11.91
CA ARG A 94 -1.22 2.80 -12.15
C ARG A 94 -1.99 4.07 -12.52
N GLY A 95 -1.42 5.23 -12.22
CA GLY A 95 -1.94 6.52 -12.61
C GLY A 95 -0.89 7.62 -12.48
N TYR A 96 -1.37 8.85 -12.38
CA TYR A 96 -0.59 10.04 -12.15
C TYR A 96 -1.19 10.82 -11.00
N PHE A 97 -0.32 11.31 -10.14
CA PHE A 97 -0.67 12.25 -9.08
C PHE A 97 0.32 13.41 -9.14
N ASN A 98 -0.16 14.66 -9.12
CA ASN A 98 0.68 15.86 -9.26
C ASN A 98 1.66 15.82 -10.44
N GLY A 99 1.23 15.21 -11.56
CA GLY A 99 2.04 15.08 -12.79
C GLY A 99 3.13 14.02 -12.75
N ARG A 100 3.26 13.25 -11.66
CA ARG A 100 4.22 12.15 -11.51
C ARG A 100 3.50 10.80 -11.59
N PRO A 101 4.12 9.76 -12.19
CA PRO A 101 3.60 8.40 -12.12
C PRO A 101 3.40 7.95 -10.67
N ALA A 102 2.32 7.20 -10.43
CA ALA A 102 1.97 6.72 -9.11
C ALA A 102 1.26 5.37 -9.14
N LEU A 103 1.46 4.57 -8.10
CA LEU A 103 0.68 3.36 -7.83
C LEU A 103 -0.48 3.73 -6.90
N ILE A 104 -1.68 3.27 -7.25
CA ILE A 104 -2.91 3.50 -6.48
C ILE A 104 -3.26 2.19 -5.78
N LEU A 105 -3.21 2.22 -4.45
CA LEU A 105 -3.33 1.05 -3.59
C LEU A 105 -4.52 1.21 -2.62
N SER A 106 -5.03 0.09 -2.12
CA SER A 106 -5.99 0.11 -1.02
C SER A 106 -5.37 0.72 0.23
N ASP A 107 -6.11 1.60 0.89
CA ASP A 107 -5.80 1.99 2.26
C ASP A 107 -6.11 0.84 3.21
N VAL A 108 -5.10 0.46 4.00
CA VAL A 108 -5.18 -0.66 4.93
C VAL A 108 -5.37 -0.10 6.32
N ASP A 109 -6.46 -0.50 6.98
CA ASP A 109 -6.70 -0.19 8.39
C ASP A 109 -5.84 -1.10 9.27
N GLY A 110 -4.59 -0.67 9.47
CA GLY A 110 -3.60 -1.38 10.26
C GLY A 110 -2.58 -0.43 10.89
N THR A 111 -1.93 -0.89 11.95
CA THR A 111 -0.85 -0.15 12.63
C THR A 111 0.50 -0.76 12.27
N SER A 112 1.48 0.07 11.91
CA SER A 112 2.82 -0.45 11.60
C SER A 112 3.48 -1.05 12.84
N LEU A 113 4.28 -2.11 12.68
CA LEU A 113 5.00 -2.69 13.83
C LEU A 113 5.97 -1.69 14.47
N LYS A 114 6.50 -0.76 13.68
CA LYS A 114 7.30 0.37 14.18
C LYS A 114 6.47 1.26 15.12
N ASP A 115 5.24 1.61 14.74
CA ASP A 115 4.39 2.46 15.56
C ASP A 115 3.90 1.72 16.82
N LEU A 116 3.62 0.41 16.72
CA LEU A 116 3.33 -0.40 17.91
C LEU A 116 4.49 -0.37 18.91
N ALA A 117 5.72 -0.52 18.41
CA ALA A 117 6.92 -0.49 19.23
C ALA A 117 7.17 0.90 19.84
N VAL A 118 6.97 1.98 19.08
CA VAL A 118 7.16 3.36 19.57
C VAL A 118 6.12 3.75 20.61
N ASN A 119 4.87 3.31 20.44
CA ASN A 119 3.76 3.65 21.34
C ASN A 119 3.63 2.67 22.53
N ASN A 120 4.55 1.71 22.69
CA ASN A 120 4.52 0.67 23.72
C ASN A 120 3.16 -0.06 23.80
N ILE A 121 2.56 -0.34 22.64
CA ILE A 121 1.31 -1.09 22.57
C ILE A 121 1.62 -2.55 22.85
N GLU A 122 1.13 -3.06 23.97
CA GLU A 122 1.36 -4.44 24.40
C GLU A 122 0.81 -5.41 23.34
N THR A 123 1.71 -6.16 22.73
CA THR A 123 1.40 -7.13 21.67
C THR A 123 1.96 -8.48 22.09
N CYS A 124 1.16 -9.54 21.96
CA CYS A 124 1.64 -10.90 22.23
C CYS A 124 2.69 -11.28 21.18
N GLU A 125 3.94 -11.45 21.62
CA GLU A 125 5.08 -11.78 20.73
C GLU A 125 4.86 -13.09 19.97
N ASP A 126 4.36 -14.13 20.65
CA ASP A 126 4.07 -15.43 20.02
C ASP A 126 3.00 -15.31 18.92
N LEU A 127 1.97 -14.49 19.15
CA LEU A 127 0.95 -14.21 18.15
C LEU A 127 1.55 -13.44 16.97
N LEU A 128 2.31 -12.37 17.23
CA LEU A 128 2.93 -11.57 16.18
C LEU A 128 3.87 -12.42 15.31
N LYS A 129 4.68 -13.28 15.95
CA LYS A 129 5.55 -14.22 15.27
C LYS A 129 4.76 -15.17 14.37
N ALA A 130 3.68 -15.77 14.87
CA ALA A 130 2.84 -16.66 14.08
C ALA A 130 2.23 -15.94 12.86
N LEU A 131 1.78 -14.69 13.02
CA LEU A 131 1.20 -13.90 11.92
C LEU A 131 2.25 -13.51 10.87
N LEU A 132 3.48 -13.18 11.30
CA LEU A 132 4.60 -12.92 10.39
C LEU A 132 4.99 -14.19 9.63
N GLU A 133 5.11 -15.33 10.33
CA GLU A 133 5.39 -16.62 9.72
C GLU A 133 4.34 -16.98 8.66
N GLU A 134 3.05 -16.77 8.95
CA GLU A 134 1.97 -16.97 7.99
C GLU A 134 2.11 -16.08 6.74
N ALA A 135 2.39 -14.78 6.93
CA ALA A 135 2.60 -13.84 5.82
C ALA A 135 3.80 -14.25 4.94
N PHE A 136 4.93 -14.61 5.56
CA PHE A 136 6.13 -15.04 4.82
C PHE A 136 5.94 -16.40 4.15
N SER A 137 5.24 -17.34 4.77
CA SER A 137 4.90 -18.63 4.15
C SER A 137 4.10 -18.42 2.88
N LYS A 138 3.06 -17.57 2.92
CA LYS A 138 2.25 -17.23 1.74
C LYS A 138 3.08 -16.54 0.67
N LEU A 139 3.94 -15.58 1.01
CA LEU A 139 4.85 -14.96 0.03
C LEU A 139 5.78 -16.01 -0.63
N SER A 140 6.34 -16.91 0.18
CA SER A 140 7.26 -17.96 -0.29
C SER A 140 6.56 -19.00 -1.19
N GLU A 141 5.29 -19.31 -0.97
CA GLU A 141 4.51 -20.21 -1.85
C GLU A 141 4.42 -19.68 -3.28
N TYR A 142 4.45 -18.35 -3.44
CA TYR A 142 4.46 -17.67 -4.74
C TYR A 142 5.87 -17.46 -5.29
N GLY A 143 6.89 -18.07 -4.67
CA GLY A 143 8.28 -17.99 -5.11
C GLY A 143 8.90 -16.63 -4.89
N THR A 144 8.45 -15.91 -3.85
CA THR A 144 8.84 -14.53 -3.56
C THR A 144 9.81 -14.48 -2.40
N ILE A 145 10.88 -13.70 -2.55
CA ILE A 145 11.80 -13.37 -1.47
C ILE A 145 11.62 -11.90 -1.14
N TYR A 146 11.12 -11.62 0.07
CA TYR A 146 10.97 -10.27 0.59
C TYR A 146 12.24 -9.87 1.37
N ARG A 147 12.96 -8.87 0.87
CA ARG A 147 14.26 -8.47 1.44
C ARG A 147 14.20 -7.29 2.41
N ASP A 148 13.21 -6.41 2.29
CA ASP A 148 13.13 -5.19 3.11
C ASP A 148 12.34 -5.37 4.40
N GLN A 149 12.86 -6.19 5.31
CA GLN A 149 12.17 -6.61 6.55
C GLN A 149 12.19 -5.54 7.67
N LYS A 150 11.97 -4.27 7.32
CA LYS A 150 11.84 -3.18 8.30
C LYS A 150 10.45 -3.20 8.95
N LEU A 151 10.38 -2.81 10.22
CA LEU A 151 9.14 -2.84 11.01
C LEU A 151 8.04 -1.88 10.50
N ASP A 152 8.40 -0.86 9.72
CA ASP A 152 7.43 0.05 9.09
C ASP A 152 6.77 -0.56 7.84
N ASN A 153 7.32 -1.65 7.29
CA ASN A 153 6.75 -2.34 6.13
C ASN A 153 5.74 -3.44 6.50
N PHE A 154 5.46 -3.63 7.79
CA PHE A 154 4.50 -4.62 8.28
C PHE A 154 3.38 -3.91 9.03
N LEU A 155 2.15 -4.10 8.57
CA LEU A 155 0.94 -3.56 9.19
C LEU A 155 0.21 -4.68 9.94
N LEU A 156 0.07 -4.54 11.25
CA LEU A 156 -0.82 -5.39 12.03
C LEU A 156 -2.25 -4.88 11.84
N CYS A 157 -3.09 -5.71 11.24
CA CYS A 157 -4.47 -5.41 10.92
C CYS A 157 -5.38 -6.29 11.76
N TYR A 158 -6.53 -5.75 12.17
CA TYR A 158 -7.59 -6.52 12.82
C TYR A 158 -8.83 -6.54 11.92
N ASP A 159 -9.18 -7.71 11.43
CA ASP A 159 -10.39 -7.92 10.67
C ASP A 159 -11.57 -8.08 11.64
N GLN A 160 -12.42 -7.05 11.70
CA GLN A 160 -13.58 -7.02 12.57
C GLN A 160 -14.67 -8.02 12.15
N GLU A 161 -14.75 -8.36 10.86
CA GLU A 161 -15.79 -9.25 10.34
C GLU A 161 -15.53 -10.70 10.71
N CYS A 162 -14.27 -11.13 10.62
CA CYS A 162 -13.88 -12.50 11.00
C CYS A 162 -13.26 -12.61 12.39
N GLY A 163 -13.02 -11.48 13.08
CA GLY A 163 -12.45 -11.41 14.41
C GLY A 163 -10.99 -11.86 14.51
N LYS A 164 -10.23 -11.75 13.40
CA LYS A 164 -8.85 -12.26 13.29
C LYS A 164 -7.87 -11.13 12.99
N SER A 165 -6.70 -11.23 13.59
CA SER A 165 -5.56 -10.40 13.22
C SER A 165 -4.83 -11.00 12.03
N LYS A 166 -4.27 -10.14 11.18
CA LYS A 166 -3.35 -10.52 10.10
C LYS A 166 -2.23 -9.50 9.98
N VAL A 167 -1.09 -9.92 9.45
CA VAL A 167 -0.02 -8.99 9.06
C VAL A 167 -0.08 -8.80 7.56
N MET A 168 -0.14 -7.54 7.13
CA MET A 168 0.00 -7.17 5.73
C MET A 168 1.39 -6.58 5.50
N VAL A 169 2.04 -7.01 4.43
CA VAL A 169 3.34 -6.53 3.96
C VAL A 169 3.09 -5.42 2.95
N VAL A 170 3.67 -4.25 3.20
CA VAL A 170 3.67 -3.11 2.29
C VAL A 170 5.07 -2.88 1.75
N ASP A 171 5.19 -1.97 0.78
CA ASP A 171 6.48 -1.61 0.16
C ASP A 171 7.17 -2.81 -0.51
N LEU A 172 6.72 -3.15 -1.73
CA LEU A 172 7.19 -4.34 -2.46
C LEU A 172 8.35 -4.03 -3.42
N GLU A 173 8.96 -2.85 -3.32
CA GLU A 173 10.01 -2.38 -4.24
C GLU A 173 11.28 -3.25 -4.21
N GLN A 174 11.55 -3.94 -3.10
CA GLN A 174 12.70 -4.84 -2.90
C GLN A 174 12.33 -6.34 -2.93
N VAL A 175 11.24 -6.69 -3.59
CA VAL A 175 10.86 -8.09 -3.81
C VAL A 175 11.70 -8.72 -4.90
N GLU A 176 12.16 -9.95 -4.68
CA GLU A 176 12.79 -10.78 -5.70
C GLU A 176 11.96 -12.02 -6.03
N PHE A 177 11.92 -12.35 -7.32
CA PHE A 177 11.36 -13.58 -7.83
C PHE A 177 12.50 -14.43 -8.41
N PRO A 178 13.15 -15.30 -7.63
CA PRO A 178 14.14 -16.22 -8.15
C PRO A 178 13.57 -16.98 -9.35
N GLN A 179 14.23 -16.90 -10.50
CA GLN A 179 13.91 -17.77 -11.62
C GLN A 179 14.06 -19.21 -11.12
N LYS A 180 13.02 -20.04 -11.29
CA LYS A 180 13.13 -21.48 -11.07
C LYS A 180 14.37 -21.95 -11.84
N VAL A 181 15.44 -22.31 -11.12
CA VAL A 181 16.50 -23.13 -11.69
C VAL A 181 15.77 -24.41 -12.10
N ARG A 182 15.57 -24.59 -13.41
CA ARG A 182 15.05 -25.85 -13.91
C ARG A 182 16.02 -26.94 -13.46
N PRO A 183 15.55 -28.05 -12.86
CA PRO A 183 16.40 -29.19 -12.58
C PRO A 183 16.99 -29.76 -13.88
#